data_AF-A0A1H1PED9-F1
#
_entry.id   AF-A0A1H1PED9-F1
#
_cell.length_a   1.000
_cell.length_b   1.000
_cell.length_c   1.000
_cell.angle_alpha   90.00
_cell.angle_beta   90.00
_cell.angle_gamma   90.00
#
_symmetry.space_group_name_H-M   'P 1'
#
loop_
_entity.id
_entity.type
_entity.pdbx_description
1 polymer ?
#
loop_
_entity_poly.entity_id
_entity_poly.type
_entity_poly.pdbx_seq_one_letter_code
_entity_poly.pdbx_strand_id
1 'polypeptide(L)'
;MREDDRAKVLDAYAAFEDSGMSRVLTPTDLGFRDVPVTKQARLRVEVTEDAKAAVAEAKNAVSEHADMLDDVAGAQFNDLPAALKIAAKNRGLKLPVTVVDAALEAVGVPDESADPSVDRKGKPVLDPTFTLTERVPLTEDIDEHMAREVVPFAPDVIWDADKAKVGYEIPFKRVFYTPAPVRPLEEIDADLAVVMGRLAEKFAEVRG
;
A
#
# COMPACT_ATOMS: atom_id res chain seq x y z
N MET A 1 44.05 2.30 12.92
CA MET A 1 43.39 2.02 14.21
C MET A 1 44.47 2.02 15.28
N ARG A 2 44.28 2.74 16.40
CA ARG A 2 45.28 2.77 17.49
C ARG A 2 45.30 1.40 18.19
N GLU A 3 46.40 1.03 18.84
CA GLU A 3 46.52 -0.26 19.53
C GLU A 3 45.43 -0.43 20.62
N ASP A 4 45.14 0.64 21.36
CA ASP A 4 44.07 0.64 22.39
C ASP A 4 42.68 0.38 21.80
N ASP A 5 42.40 0.87 20.58
CA ASP A 5 41.15 0.62 19.89
C ASP A 5 41.05 -0.86 19.46
N ARG A 6 42.19 -1.49 19.14
CA ARG A 6 42.27 -2.93 18.80
C ARG A 6 41.98 -3.82 19.99
N ALA A 7 42.57 -3.50 21.15
CA ALA A 7 42.35 -4.25 22.37
C ALA A 7 40.86 -4.26 22.75
N LYS A 8 40.21 -3.09 22.71
CA LYS A 8 38.77 -2.97 22.99
C LYS A 8 37.88 -3.83 22.09
N VAL A 9 38.15 -3.85 20.78
CA VAL A 9 37.38 -4.68 19.83
C VAL A 9 37.62 -6.17 20.11
N LEU A 10 38.86 -6.57 20.42
CA LEU A 10 39.18 -7.95 20.76
C LEU A 10 38.51 -8.40 22.05
N ASP A 11 38.51 -7.55 23.08
CA ASP A 11 37.85 -7.83 24.36
C ASP A 11 36.33 -7.99 24.17
N ALA A 12 35.70 -7.09 23.40
CA ALA A 12 34.28 -7.18 23.10
C ALA A 12 33.93 -8.40 22.25
N TYR A 13 34.77 -8.75 21.27
CA TYR A 13 34.60 -9.97 20.49
C TYR A 13 34.75 -11.23 21.36
N ALA A 14 35.74 -11.27 22.25
CA ALA A 14 35.97 -12.39 23.16
C ALA A 14 34.85 -12.57 24.19
N ALA A 15 34.25 -11.47 24.66
CA ALA A 15 33.10 -11.51 25.56
C ALA A 15 31.87 -12.13 24.88
N PHE A 16 31.67 -11.87 23.57
CA PHE A 16 30.53 -12.39 22.79
C PHE A 16 29.17 -12.09 23.44
N GLU A 17 29.04 -10.88 23.97
CA GLU A 17 27.84 -10.38 24.65
C GLU A 17 27.35 -9.09 23.98
N ASP A 18 26.07 -8.80 24.18
CA ASP A 18 25.43 -7.57 23.71
C ASP A 18 25.89 -6.34 24.52
N SER A 19 26.28 -5.29 23.83
CA SER A 19 26.70 -4.01 24.41
C SER A 19 26.45 -2.86 23.43
N GLY A 20 26.85 -1.64 23.81
CA GLY A 20 26.83 -0.50 22.88
C GLY A 20 27.81 -0.64 21.70
N MET A 21 28.81 -1.53 21.82
CA MET A 21 29.86 -1.70 20.81
C MET A 21 29.78 -3.06 20.07
N SER A 22 29.12 -4.05 20.66
CA SER A 22 28.97 -5.41 20.11
C SER A 22 27.51 -5.83 20.15
N ARG A 23 27.03 -6.50 19.09
CA ARG A 23 25.70 -7.11 19.04
C ARG A 23 25.81 -8.51 18.48
N VAL A 24 25.25 -9.48 19.20
CA VAL A 24 25.20 -10.88 18.80
C VAL A 24 23.88 -11.12 18.09
N LEU A 25 23.96 -11.41 16.79
CA LEU A 25 22.81 -11.57 15.92
C LEU A 25 22.84 -12.96 15.27
N THR A 26 21.67 -13.57 15.16
CA THR A 26 21.42 -14.76 14.37
C THR A 26 21.08 -14.39 12.92
N PRO A 27 21.10 -15.34 11.98
CA PRO A 27 20.63 -15.08 10.63
C PRO A 27 19.20 -14.51 10.60
N THR A 28 18.31 -15.00 11.47
CA THR A 28 16.90 -14.56 11.52
C THR A 28 16.78 -13.09 11.91
N ASP A 29 17.66 -12.57 12.78
CA ASP A 29 17.66 -11.15 13.19
C ASP A 29 18.05 -10.18 12.06
N LEU A 30 18.74 -10.71 11.05
CA LEU A 30 19.16 -10.00 9.84
C LEU A 30 18.18 -10.21 8.68
N GLY A 31 17.26 -11.15 8.83
CA GLY A 31 16.34 -11.54 7.77
C GLY A 31 15.04 -10.75 7.78
N PHE A 32 14.48 -10.57 6.59
CA PHE A 32 13.15 -10.01 6.40
C PHE A 32 12.43 -10.71 5.24
N ARG A 33 11.12 -10.45 5.14
CA ARG A 33 10.26 -10.78 4.01
C ARG A 33 9.70 -9.49 3.44
N ASP A 34 10.02 -9.23 2.18
CA ASP A 34 9.38 -8.18 1.40
C ASP A 34 8.05 -8.75 0.87
N VAL A 35 6.95 -8.35 1.51
CA VAL A 35 5.59 -8.82 1.25
C VAL A 35 4.89 -7.84 0.30
N PRO A 36 4.44 -8.27 -0.89
CA PRO A 36 3.64 -7.43 -1.77
C PRO A 36 2.30 -7.08 -1.14
N VAL A 37 1.98 -5.79 -1.15
CA VAL A 37 0.73 -5.23 -0.65
C VAL A 37 0.05 -4.44 -1.78
N THR A 38 -1.23 -4.67 -1.97
CA THR A 38 -2.08 -4.01 -2.95
C THR A 38 -3.31 -3.47 -2.22
N LYS A 39 -4.06 -2.57 -2.86
CA LYS A 39 -5.40 -2.22 -2.40
C LYS A 39 -6.45 -2.99 -3.16
N GLN A 40 -7.60 -3.22 -2.52
CA GLN A 40 -8.80 -3.58 -3.25
C GLN A 40 -9.31 -2.35 -4.00
N ALA A 41 -9.57 -2.51 -5.30
CA ALA A 41 -10.13 -1.45 -6.13
C ALA A 41 -11.55 -1.09 -5.68
N ARG A 42 -11.91 0.18 -5.86
CA ARG A 42 -13.28 0.68 -5.73
C ARG A 42 -13.67 1.31 -7.06
N LEU A 43 -14.62 0.69 -7.74
CA LEU A 43 -14.97 1.00 -9.11
C LEU A 43 -16.45 1.37 -9.18
N ARG A 44 -16.76 2.44 -9.90
CA ARG A 44 -18.11 2.71 -10.41
C ARG A 44 -18.23 2.22 -11.85
N VAL A 45 -19.46 1.99 -12.29
CA VAL A 45 -19.76 1.67 -13.69
C VAL A 45 -19.92 2.97 -14.47
N GLU A 46 -19.05 3.17 -15.46
CA GLU A 46 -19.14 4.27 -16.41
C GLU A 46 -19.09 3.72 -17.83
N VAL A 47 -20.19 3.91 -18.57
CA VAL A 47 -20.30 3.42 -19.95
C VAL A 47 -19.87 4.53 -20.88
N THR A 48 -18.73 4.34 -21.53
CA THR A 48 -18.16 5.26 -22.52
C THR A 48 -18.11 4.61 -23.90
N GLU A 49 -17.92 5.41 -24.94
CA GLU A 49 -17.75 4.88 -26.31
C GLU A 49 -16.47 4.03 -26.43
N ASP A 50 -15.41 4.39 -25.68
CA ASP A 50 -14.19 3.58 -25.59
C ASP A 50 -14.46 2.22 -24.93
N ALA A 51 -15.28 2.19 -23.87
CA ALA A 51 -15.66 0.94 -23.22
C ALA A 51 -16.48 0.03 -24.15
N LYS A 52 -17.39 0.62 -24.93
CA LYS A 52 -18.16 -0.09 -25.96
C LYS A 52 -17.25 -0.67 -27.04
N ALA A 53 -16.28 0.11 -27.53
CA ALA A 53 -15.29 -0.34 -28.50
C ALA A 53 -14.47 -1.53 -27.96
N ALA A 54 -13.98 -1.44 -26.73
CA ALA A 54 -13.23 -2.51 -26.09
C ALA A 54 -14.06 -3.82 -25.96
N VAL A 55 -15.34 -3.71 -25.61
CA VAL A 55 -16.23 -4.88 -25.52
C VAL A 55 -16.53 -5.48 -26.91
N ALA A 56 -16.63 -4.66 -27.96
CA ALA A 56 -16.83 -5.15 -29.32
C ALA A 56 -15.63 -5.96 -29.85
N GLU A 57 -14.41 -5.66 -29.38
CA GLU A 57 -13.19 -6.38 -29.73
C GLU A 57 -12.98 -7.66 -28.89
N ALA A 58 -13.80 -7.89 -27.86
CA ALA A 58 -13.66 -9.05 -27.00
C ALA A 58 -13.87 -10.37 -27.76
N LYS A 59 -13.16 -11.42 -27.34
CA LYS A 59 -13.26 -12.75 -27.97
C LYS A 59 -14.71 -13.26 -27.92
N ASN A 60 -15.25 -13.65 -29.08
CA ASN A 60 -16.63 -14.09 -29.29
C ASN A 60 -17.70 -13.01 -29.06
N ALA A 61 -17.31 -11.73 -29.04
CA ALA A 61 -18.28 -10.64 -29.07
C ALA A 61 -19.01 -10.61 -30.42
N VAL A 62 -20.22 -10.06 -30.37
CA VAL A 62 -20.99 -9.57 -31.51
C VAL A 62 -21.27 -8.09 -31.28
N SER A 63 -21.53 -7.34 -32.34
CA SER A 63 -21.80 -5.89 -32.32
C SER A 63 -22.76 -5.45 -31.20
N GLU A 64 -23.82 -6.23 -31.00
CA GLU A 64 -24.91 -5.93 -30.08
C GLU A 64 -24.50 -6.00 -28.60
N HIS A 65 -23.33 -6.57 -28.28
CA HIS A 65 -22.79 -6.56 -26.92
C HIS A 65 -22.28 -5.17 -26.50
N ALA A 66 -21.82 -4.35 -27.46
CA ALA A 66 -21.43 -2.98 -27.18
C ALA A 66 -22.66 -2.13 -26.77
N ASP A 67 -23.72 -2.21 -27.57
CA ASP A 67 -24.99 -1.51 -27.29
C ASP A 67 -25.68 -2.00 -26.02
N MET A 68 -25.38 -3.23 -25.58
CA MET A 68 -25.90 -3.79 -24.32
C MET A 68 -25.36 -3.06 -23.09
N LEU A 69 -24.19 -2.41 -23.18
CA LEU A 69 -23.63 -1.67 -22.04
C LEU A 69 -24.53 -0.50 -21.61
N ASP A 70 -25.28 0.10 -22.54
CA ASP A 70 -26.21 1.19 -22.21
C ASP A 70 -27.31 0.75 -21.23
N ASP A 71 -27.71 -0.53 -21.26
CA ASP A 71 -28.76 -1.09 -20.39
C ASP A 71 -28.29 -1.26 -18.94
N VAL A 72 -26.98 -1.20 -18.70
CA VAL A 72 -26.36 -1.36 -17.37
C VAL A 72 -25.71 -0.07 -16.88
N ALA A 73 -25.90 1.04 -17.59
CA ALA A 73 -25.43 2.35 -17.17
C ALA A 73 -26.04 2.71 -15.79
N GLY A 74 -25.17 3.02 -14.82
CA GLY A 74 -25.57 3.34 -13.44
C GLY A 74 -25.78 2.13 -12.52
N ALA A 75 -25.52 0.89 -12.99
CA ALA A 75 -25.46 -0.27 -12.11
C ALA A 75 -24.29 -0.16 -11.11
N GLN A 76 -24.42 -0.81 -9.95
CA GLN A 76 -23.28 -1.00 -9.05
C GLN A 76 -22.29 -1.98 -9.68
N PHE A 77 -20.98 -1.74 -9.51
CA PHE A 77 -19.95 -2.57 -10.13
C PHE A 77 -20.05 -4.04 -9.73
N ASN A 78 -20.31 -4.31 -8.46
CA ASN A 78 -20.43 -5.68 -7.93
C ASN A 78 -21.66 -6.44 -8.49
N ASP A 79 -22.70 -5.73 -8.91
CA ASP A 79 -23.92 -6.29 -9.51
C ASP A 79 -23.84 -6.39 -11.05
N LEU A 80 -22.84 -5.76 -11.65
CA LEU A 80 -22.67 -5.68 -13.10
C LEU A 80 -22.69 -7.06 -13.79
N PRO A 81 -22.06 -8.14 -13.27
CA PRO A 81 -22.13 -9.46 -13.91
C PRO A 81 -23.57 -10.00 -14.02
N ALA A 82 -24.40 -9.75 -13.00
CA ALA A 82 -25.80 -10.14 -13.00
C ALA A 82 -26.64 -9.25 -13.93
N ALA A 83 -26.39 -7.93 -13.89
CA ALA A 83 -27.05 -6.95 -14.75
C ALA A 83 -26.79 -7.24 -16.25
N LEU A 84 -25.54 -7.51 -16.62
CA LEU A 84 -25.16 -7.89 -18.00
C LEU A 84 -25.88 -9.16 -18.46
N LYS A 85 -26.02 -10.15 -17.57
CA LYS A 85 -26.75 -11.40 -17.88
C LYS A 85 -28.24 -11.15 -18.14
N ILE A 86 -28.85 -10.25 -17.39
CA ILE A 86 -30.25 -9.84 -17.59
C ILE A 86 -30.40 -9.06 -18.90
N ALA A 87 -29.52 -8.08 -19.16
CA ALA A 87 -29.51 -7.28 -20.38
C ALA A 87 -29.34 -8.17 -21.63
N ALA A 88 -28.38 -9.10 -21.61
CA ALA A 88 -28.19 -10.06 -22.70
C ALA A 88 -29.45 -10.89 -22.95
N LYS A 89 -30.09 -11.40 -21.89
CA LYS A 89 -31.33 -12.18 -22.01
C LYS A 89 -32.47 -11.37 -22.61
N ASN A 90 -32.65 -10.11 -22.20
CA ASN A 90 -33.67 -9.22 -22.74
C ASN A 90 -33.45 -8.92 -24.23
N ARG A 91 -32.19 -8.91 -24.68
CA ARG A 91 -31.81 -8.75 -26.09
C ARG A 91 -31.73 -10.07 -26.88
N GLY A 92 -32.00 -11.21 -26.24
CA GLY A 92 -31.89 -12.53 -26.89
C GLY A 92 -30.45 -12.94 -27.23
N LEU A 93 -29.45 -12.31 -26.60
CA LEU A 93 -28.03 -12.54 -26.84
C LEU A 93 -27.50 -13.65 -25.93
N LYS A 94 -26.60 -14.47 -26.48
CA LYS A 94 -25.75 -15.34 -25.67
C LYS A 94 -24.61 -14.48 -25.13
N LEU A 95 -24.33 -14.57 -23.83
CA LEU A 95 -23.28 -13.79 -23.17
C LEU A 95 -22.08 -14.69 -22.82
N PRO A 96 -20.98 -14.67 -23.62
CA PRO A 96 -19.76 -15.37 -23.29
C PRO A 96 -19.08 -14.75 -22.06
N VAL A 97 -18.41 -15.58 -21.25
CA VAL A 97 -17.64 -15.11 -20.08
C VAL A 97 -16.56 -14.10 -20.47
N THR A 98 -15.94 -14.28 -21.64
CA THR A 98 -14.92 -13.35 -22.17
C THR A 98 -15.47 -11.95 -22.40
N VAL A 99 -16.75 -11.82 -22.78
CA VAL A 99 -17.41 -10.53 -22.95
C VAL A 99 -17.77 -9.91 -21.60
N VAL A 100 -18.17 -10.73 -20.62
CA VAL A 100 -18.42 -10.25 -19.24
C VAL A 100 -17.15 -9.70 -18.62
N ASP A 101 -16.05 -10.45 -18.71
CA ASP A 101 -14.77 -10.05 -18.12
C ASP A 101 -14.23 -8.77 -18.82
N ALA A 102 -14.35 -8.67 -20.15
CA ALA A 102 -14.00 -7.46 -20.89
C ALA A 102 -14.89 -6.26 -20.53
N ALA A 103 -16.20 -6.47 -20.32
CA ALA A 103 -17.11 -5.41 -19.92
C ALA A 103 -16.77 -4.88 -18.52
N LEU A 104 -16.50 -5.77 -17.55
CA LEU A 104 -16.07 -5.39 -16.19
C LEU A 104 -14.80 -4.54 -16.21
N GLU A 105 -13.81 -4.93 -17.02
CA GLU A 105 -12.56 -4.20 -17.17
C GLU A 105 -12.76 -2.85 -17.87
N ALA A 106 -13.58 -2.80 -18.92
CA ALA A 106 -13.76 -1.62 -19.75
C ALA A 106 -14.60 -0.51 -19.09
N VAL A 107 -15.63 -0.86 -18.31
CA VAL A 107 -16.55 0.13 -17.70
C VAL A 107 -16.18 0.49 -16.26
N GLY A 108 -15.25 -0.26 -15.65
CA GLY A 108 -14.83 -0.05 -14.27
C GLY A 108 -13.92 1.17 -14.14
N VAL A 109 -14.43 2.26 -13.57
CA VAL A 109 -13.65 3.49 -13.35
C VAL A 109 -13.42 3.72 -11.86
N PRO A 110 -12.20 4.06 -11.41
CA PRO A 110 -11.91 4.33 -10.00
C PRO A 110 -12.84 5.37 -9.37
N ASP A 111 -13.35 5.03 -8.19
CA ASP A 111 -14.20 5.88 -7.38
C ASP A 111 -14.04 5.54 -5.89
N GLU A 112 -13.43 6.43 -5.11
CA GLU A 112 -13.19 6.23 -3.68
C GLU A 112 -14.49 6.10 -2.86
N SER A 113 -15.62 6.62 -3.39
CA SER A 113 -16.93 6.54 -2.73
C SER A 113 -17.67 5.23 -3.01
N ALA A 114 -17.23 4.43 -3.98
CA ALA A 114 -17.82 3.15 -4.30
C ALA A 114 -17.43 2.06 -3.30
N ASP A 115 -18.24 1.00 -3.22
CA ASP A 115 -17.93 -0.17 -2.41
C ASP A 115 -16.69 -0.93 -2.93
N PRO A 116 -15.98 -1.67 -2.06
CA PRO A 116 -14.87 -2.53 -2.49
C PRO A 116 -15.32 -3.49 -3.59
N SER A 117 -14.63 -3.46 -4.72
CA SER A 117 -15.02 -4.16 -5.93
C SER A 117 -14.61 -5.63 -5.88
N VAL A 118 -15.53 -6.51 -6.29
CA VAL A 118 -15.28 -7.96 -6.42
C VAL A 118 -15.52 -8.42 -7.85
N ASP A 119 -14.75 -9.43 -8.26
CA ASP A 119 -14.92 -10.08 -9.54
C ASP A 119 -16.19 -10.95 -9.57
N ARG A 120 -16.50 -11.52 -10.74
CA ARG A 120 -17.63 -12.44 -10.93
C ARG A 120 -17.59 -13.69 -10.02
N LYS A 121 -16.44 -14.01 -9.43
CA LYS A 121 -16.24 -15.15 -8.52
C LYS A 121 -16.29 -14.71 -7.05
N GLY A 122 -16.53 -13.43 -6.77
CA GLY A 122 -16.54 -12.86 -5.42
C GLY A 122 -15.14 -12.62 -4.85
N LYS A 123 -14.08 -12.66 -5.68
CA LYS A 123 -12.72 -12.33 -5.24
C LYS A 123 -12.48 -10.82 -5.34
N PRO A 124 -11.69 -10.23 -4.43
CA PRO A 124 -11.30 -8.83 -4.52
C PRO A 124 -10.68 -8.49 -5.89
N VAL A 125 -11.14 -7.40 -6.51
CA VAL A 125 -10.43 -6.80 -7.65
C VAL A 125 -9.28 -6.00 -7.08
N LEU A 126 -8.06 -6.28 -7.53
CA LEU A 126 -6.86 -5.58 -7.05
C LEU A 126 -6.69 -4.28 -7.86
N ASP A 127 -6.37 -3.18 -7.17
CA ASP A 127 -6.01 -1.92 -7.81
C ASP A 127 -4.59 -2.02 -8.40
N PRO A 128 -4.42 -1.96 -9.73
CA PRO A 128 -3.10 -2.06 -10.35
C PRO A 128 -2.26 -0.78 -10.18
N THR A 129 -2.87 0.34 -9.79
CA THR A 129 -2.19 1.63 -9.62
C THR A 129 -1.53 1.77 -8.26
N PHE A 130 -1.99 0.98 -7.28
CA PHE A 130 -1.40 0.93 -5.95
C PHE A 130 -0.53 -0.32 -5.78
N THR A 131 0.77 -0.10 -5.70
CA THR A 131 1.73 -1.16 -5.35
C THR A 131 2.60 -0.71 -4.19
N LEU A 132 2.62 -1.53 -3.15
CA LEU A 132 3.45 -1.35 -1.98
C LEU A 132 4.18 -2.65 -1.68
N THR A 133 5.33 -2.56 -1.04
CA THR A 133 6.03 -3.70 -0.48
C THR A 133 6.27 -3.39 0.98
N GLU A 134 5.70 -4.21 1.85
CA GLU A 134 5.93 -4.12 3.29
C GLU A 134 7.08 -5.03 3.68
N ARG A 135 7.97 -4.55 4.54
CA ARG A 135 9.14 -5.31 4.97
C ARG A 135 8.93 -5.85 6.37
N VAL A 136 8.59 -7.14 6.45
CA VAL A 136 8.33 -7.84 7.70
C VAL A 136 9.58 -8.57 8.19
N PRO A 137 10.07 -8.37 9.42
CA PRO A 137 11.17 -9.15 9.98
C PRO A 137 10.90 -10.67 9.92
N LEU A 138 11.93 -11.50 9.75
CA LEU A 138 11.75 -12.97 9.81
C LEU A 138 11.34 -13.46 11.21
N THR A 139 11.57 -12.65 12.24
CA THR A 139 11.23 -12.94 13.63
C THR A 139 9.76 -12.71 13.97
N GLU A 140 8.97 -12.11 13.07
CA GLU A 140 7.56 -11.77 13.30
C GLU A 140 6.63 -12.62 12.43
N ASP A 141 5.35 -12.73 12.79
CA ASP A 141 4.34 -13.26 11.87
C ASP A 141 3.88 -12.16 10.88
N ILE A 142 3.59 -12.54 9.63
CA ILE A 142 3.19 -11.56 8.59
C ILE A 142 1.83 -10.95 8.93
N ASP A 143 0.85 -11.76 9.30
CA ASP A 143 -0.51 -11.29 9.51
C ASP A 143 -0.59 -10.42 10.78
N GLU A 144 0.12 -10.82 11.84
CA GLU A 144 0.24 -10.00 13.05
C GLU A 144 0.93 -8.66 12.79
N HIS A 145 2.00 -8.66 11.98
CA HIS A 145 2.70 -7.44 11.60
C HIS A 145 1.81 -6.51 10.78
N MET A 146 1.12 -7.04 9.76
CA MET A 146 0.21 -6.27 8.91
C MET A 146 -0.93 -5.66 9.74
N ALA A 147 -1.50 -6.42 10.67
CA ALA A 147 -2.57 -5.95 11.54
C ALA A 147 -2.13 -4.80 12.47
N ARG A 148 -0.86 -4.80 12.91
CA ARG A 148 -0.30 -3.79 13.82
C ARG A 148 0.20 -2.54 13.10
N GLU A 149 0.93 -2.72 12.01
CA GLU A 149 1.71 -1.65 11.37
C GLU A 149 1.07 -1.11 10.10
N VAL A 150 0.24 -1.88 9.39
CA VAL A 150 -0.30 -1.50 8.07
C VAL A 150 -1.79 -1.19 8.12
N VAL A 151 -2.60 -2.15 8.58
CA VAL A 151 -4.07 -2.05 8.58
C VAL A 151 -4.62 -0.80 9.28
N PRO A 152 -4.05 -0.30 10.41
CA PRO A 152 -4.55 0.91 11.06
C PRO A 152 -4.44 2.18 10.19
N PHE A 153 -3.52 2.20 9.24
CA PHE A 153 -3.28 3.33 8.35
C PHE A 153 -3.83 3.11 6.93
N ALA A 154 -3.97 1.85 6.51
CA ALA A 154 -4.49 1.46 5.20
C ALA A 154 -5.40 0.22 5.35
N PRO A 155 -6.68 0.41 5.72
CA PRO A 155 -7.58 -0.71 6.06
C PRO A 155 -8.08 -1.51 4.85
N ASP A 156 -7.89 -0.97 3.63
CA ASP A 156 -8.32 -1.51 2.34
C ASP A 156 -7.25 -2.35 1.64
N VAL A 157 -6.14 -2.63 2.33
CA VAL A 157 -5.02 -3.37 1.77
C VAL A 157 -5.21 -4.88 1.84
N ILE A 158 -4.62 -5.55 0.86
CA ILE A 158 -4.54 -6.99 0.73
C ILE A 158 -3.07 -7.32 0.49
N TRP A 159 -2.55 -8.34 1.18
CA TRP A 159 -1.18 -8.80 1.01
C TRP A 159 -1.14 -10.25 0.52
N ASP A 160 -0.05 -10.60 -0.15
CA ASP A 160 0.20 -11.93 -0.69
C ASP A 160 1.46 -12.52 -0.04
N ALA A 161 1.26 -13.28 1.04
CA ALA A 161 2.34 -13.91 1.79
C ALA A 161 3.08 -14.99 0.96
N ASP A 162 2.40 -15.64 0.01
CA ASP A 162 2.99 -16.66 -0.86
C ASP A 162 3.98 -16.06 -1.86
N LYS A 163 3.79 -14.77 -2.21
CA LYS A 163 4.72 -14.00 -3.05
C LYS A 163 5.79 -13.26 -2.27
N ALA A 164 5.85 -13.41 -0.94
CA ALA A 164 6.85 -12.75 -0.12
C ALA A 164 8.27 -13.22 -0.49
N LYS A 165 9.20 -12.27 -0.57
CA LYS A 165 10.60 -12.56 -0.90
C LYS A 165 11.47 -12.43 0.34
N VAL A 166 12.20 -13.49 0.68
CA VAL A 166 13.15 -13.47 1.79
C VAL A 166 14.42 -12.72 1.37
N GLY A 167 14.83 -11.76 2.19
CA GLY A 167 16.07 -11.02 2.06
C GLY A 167 16.82 -10.98 3.39
N TYR A 168 18.09 -10.59 3.34
CA TYR A 168 18.93 -10.38 4.51
C TYR A 168 19.65 -9.05 4.38
N GLU A 169 19.72 -8.29 5.46
CA GLU A 169 20.49 -7.07 5.54
C GLU A 169 21.12 -6.89 6.92
N ILE A 170 22.18 -6.08 6.99
CA ILE A 170 22.78 -5.67 8.26
C ILE A 170 22.36 -4.22 8.50
N PRO A 171 21.27 -3.96 9.23
CA PRO A 171 20.77 -2.62 9.42
C PRO A 171 21.59 -1.91 10.50
N PHE A 172 22.77 -1.41 10.15
CA PHE A 172 23.71 -0.76 11.09
C PHE A 172 23.05 0.31 11.95
N LYS A 173 22.15 1.11 11.36
CA LYS A 173 21.37 2.12 12.11
C LYS A 173 20.49 1.45 13.16
N ARG A 174 19.69 0.44 12.81
CA ARG A 174 18.81 -0.26 13.77
C ARG A 174 19.60 -0.94 14.90
N VAL A 175 20.79 -1.46 14.59
CA VAL A 175 21.60 -2.25 15.53
C VAL A 175 22.43 -1.39 16.47
N PHE A 176 23.03 -0.31 15.98
CA PHE A 176 24.02 0.48 16.73
C PHE A 176 23.66 1.95 16.93
N TYR A 177 22.70 2.50 16.18
CA TYR A 177 22.31 3.90 16.37
C TYR A 177 21.44 4.03 17.62
N THR A 178 21.93 4.78 18.59
CA THR A 178 21.13 5.25 19.72
C THR A 178 20.62 6.65 19.40
N PRO A 179 19.30 6.86 19.23
CA PRO A 179 18.76 8.19 19.02
C PRO A 179 19.18 9.12 20.15
N ALA A 180 19.67 10.31 19.80
CA ALA A 180 19.91 11.34 20.79
C ALA A 180 18.56 11.73 21.43
N PRO A 181 18.51 11.91 22.76
CA PRO A 181 17.29 12.39 23.40
C PRO A 181 16.91 13.74 22.78
N VAL A 182 15.62 13.89 22.45
CA VAL A 182 15.09 15.18 22.02
C VAL A 182 15.26 16.19 23.15
N ARG A 183 15.60 17.44 22.80
CA ARG A 183 15.68 18.50 23.80
C ARG A 183 14.31 18.67 24.49
N PRO A 184 14.27 19.00 25.80
CA PRO A 184 13.02 19.20 26.53
C PRO A 184 12.12 20.26 25.87
N LEU A 185 10.80 20.11 26.05
CA LEU A 185 9.83 21.04 25.46
C LEU A 185 10.02 22.45 26.03
N GLU A 186 10.41 22.56 27.29
CA GLU A 186 10.68 23.82 27.98
C GLU A 186 11.82 24.62 27.31
N GLU A 187 12.83 23.92 26.78
CA GLU A 187 13.91 24.57 26.02
C GLU A 187 13.42 25.06 24.65
N ILE A 188 12.52 24.31 24.01
CA ILE A 188 11.89 24.73 22.76
C ILE A 188 11.04 25.99 22.99
N ASP A 189 10.26 26.01 24.08
CA ASP A 189 9.41 27.13 24.44
C ASP A 189 10.22 28.38 24.78
N ALA A 190 11.33 28.23 25.51
CA ALA A 190 12.25 29.32 25.83
C ALA A 190 12.87 29.93 24.57
N ASP A 191 13.36 29.09 23.64
CA ASP A 191 13.89 29.55 22.36
C ASP A 191 12.82 30.27 21.53
N LEU A 192 11.59 29.73 21.52
CA LEU A 192 10.47 30.33 20.80
C LEU A 192 10.14 31.70 21.38
N ALA A 193 10.11 31.86 22.70
CA ALA A 193 9.87 33.14 23.36
C ALA A 193 10.95 34.18 22.99
N VAL A 194 12.22 33.78 22.91
CA VAL A 194 13.31 34.66 22.47
C VAL A 194 13.12 35.11 21.01
N VAL A 195 12.79 34.18 20.12
CA VAL A 195 12.55 34.51 18.70
C VAL A 195 11.34 35.43 18.54
N MET A 196 10.25 35.15 19.26
CA MET A 196 9.03 35.97 19.26
C MET A 196 9.29 37.38 19.81
N GLY A 197 10.11 37.51 20.86
CA GLY A 197 10.51 38.80 21.41
C GLY A 197 11.30 39.64 20.40
N ARG A 198 12.31 39.06 19.74
CA ARG A 198 13.09 39.73 18.68
C ARG A 198 12.22 40.15 17.50
N LEU A 199 11.23 39.33 17.15
CA LEU A 199 10.30 39.64 16.07
C LEU A 199 9.39 40.81 16.45
N ALA A 200 8.90 40.84 17.69
CA ALA A 200 8.09 41.95 18.21
C ALA A 200 8.86 43.28 18.21
N GLU A 201 10.14 43.27 18.60
CA GLU A 201 11.03 44.44 18.53
C GLU A 201 11.15 44.98 17.10
N LYS A 202 11.44 44.10 16.13
CA LYS A 202 11.53 44.50 14.71
C LYS A 202 10.23 45.07 14.16
N PHE A 203 9.08 44.53 14.56
CA PHE A 203 7.79 45.10 14.15
C PHE A 203 7.50 46.47 14.79
N ALA A 204 7.98 46.70 16.02
CA ALA A 204 7.88 48.00 16.67
C ALA A 204 8.74 49.06 15.95
N GLU A 205 9.95 48.71 15.51
CA GLU A 205 10.84 49.59 14.74
C GLU A 205 10.23 50.04 13.40
N VAL A 206 9.43 49.21 12.75
CA VAL A 206 8.78 49.54 11.45
C VAL A 206 7.49 50.33 11.64
N ARG A 207 6.83 50.21 12.80
CA ARG A 207 5.61 50.94 13.12
C ARG A 207 5.85 52.33 13.74
N GLY A 208 7.07 52.62 14.19
CA GLY A 208 7.51 53.94 14.64
C GLY A 208 8.07 54.77 13.51
#